data_AF-A0A257JST2-F1
#
_entry.id   AF-A0A257JST2-F1
#
_cell.length_a   1.000
_cell.length_b   1.000
_cell.length_c   1.000
_cell.angle_alpha   90.00
_cell.angle_beta   90.00
_cell.angle_gamma   90.00
#
_symmetry.space_group_name_H-M   'P 1'
#
loop_
_entity.id
_entity.type
_entity.pdbx_description
1 polymer ?
#
loop_
_entity_poly.entity_id
_entity_poly.type
_entity_poly.pdbx_seq_one_letter_code
_entity_poly.pdbx_strand_id
1 'polypeptide(L)'
;MPHAALSLTASDFQIKDGSADISMAVQPQDAPSHVQITTYASEREFEPANFRTESSGSSGLLLSVTLPLVVDAESRQDLAHQLAKVAPLERLQGKLTPAIAARLQVGDRVMWEDGTVWRVDRLEGPWAQELVATPAPQPRLAPLASHATETQPLVPWLAAPPDLVVLDLPTPFAQVQAPKPMIGAFASPWPGAVEVRLGERIVASVGRPMNHGRLAAALPTAPISRCLGGGCLVEFATSRTPPTSGKAALYGPDSVIDIVSWREATWITSQTWRLEQLVRGYHGGAFGPAAPIGTGFVVLDDALVPADFDPSLIGLSLEWIAAPSALPDAATRVEANFSGRAALPWSPCHLQARRIQSGIQLSWVRRASGDGDSWALPNVPQPIASEGYVVSVLTATGTPLRSIEVQGPSYLYPASEELADFGAVQTQISVSVCQLGPAGRLGYRLEERISVQHNS
;
A
#
# COMPACT_ATOMS: atom_id res chain seq x y z
N MET A 1 51.08 17.59 -11.49
CA MET A 1 51.06 18.88 -12.18
C MET A 1 51.38 18.62 -13.65
N PRO A 2 50.45 18.82 -14.60
CA PRO A 2 50.81 18.77 -16.01
C PRO A 2 51.58 20.05 -16.36
N HIS A 3 52.87 19.91 -16.66
CA HIS A 3 53.76 21.02 -17.03
C HIS A 3 53.32 21.65 -18.36
N ALA A 4 53.29 22.99 -18.45
CA ALA A 4 53.25 23.67 -19.74
C ALA A 4 54.54 23.33 -20.51
N ALA A 5 54.40 22.85 -21.75
CA ALA A 5 55.53 22.34 -22.53
C ALA A 5 56.24 23.44 -23.36
N LEU A 6 55.58 24.58 -23.55
CA LEU A 6 56.04 25.68 -24.40
C LEU A 6 55.63 27.03 -23.79
N SER A 7 56.54 28.00 -23.80
CA SER A 7 56.20 29.40 -23.48
C SER A 7 56.02 30.18 -24.77
N LEU A 8 54.96 30.99 -24.84
CA LEU A 8 54.70 31.91 -25.94
C LEU A 8 55.01 33.35 -25.52
N THR A 9 55.55 34.10 -26.47
CA THR A 9 55.88 35.53 -26.36
C THR A 9 55.28 36.30 -27.52
N ALA A 10 55.26 37.63 -27.44
CA ALA A 10 54.80 38.46 -28.56
C ALA A 10 55.60 38.22 -29.85
N SER A 11 56.86 37.76 -29.76
CA SER A 11 57.72 37.48 -30.91
C SER A 11 57.36 36.20 -31.69
N ASP A 12 56.51 35.35 -31.11
CA ASP A 12 56.05 34.11 -31.72
C ASP A 12 54.88 34.30 -32.70
N PHE A 13 54.35 35.53 -32.76
CA PHE A 13 53.26 35.96 -33.64
C PHE A 13 53.79 36.75 -34.83
N GLN A 14 53.06 36.70 -35.95
CA GLN A 14 53.35 37.47 -37.16
C GLN A 14 53.16 38.96 -36.90
N ILE A 15 53.87 39.81 -37.64
CA ILE A 15 53.71 41.27 -37.52
C ILE A 15 52.57 41.73 -38.43
N LYS A 16 51.63 42.49 -37.86
CA LYS A 16 50.55 43.17 -38.55
C LYS A 16 50.55 44.63 -38.14
N ASP A 17 50.62 45.54 -39.12
CA ASP A 17 50.62 46.99 -38.91
C ASP A 17 51.68 47.50 -37.92
N GLY A 18 52.86 46.86 -37.88
CA GLY A 18 54.01 47.28 -37.06
C GLY A 18 54.04 46.70 -35.64
N SER A 19 53.05 45.89 -35.24
CA SER A 19 53.03 45.16 -33.96
C SER A 19 52.73 43.67 -34.17
N ALA A 20 52.94 42.84 -33.15
CA ALA A 20 52.52 41.43 -33.18
C ALA A 20 51.00 41.29 -33.37
N ASP A 21 50.57 40.38 -34.25
CA ASP A 21 49.16 40.05 -34.54
C ASP A 21 48.61 39.16 -33.43
N ILE A 22 48.38 39.77 -32.27
CA ILE A 22 47.86 39.15 -31.07
C ILE A 22 46.81 40.05 -30.41
N SER A 23 45.74 39.43 -29.93
CA SER A 23 44.67 40.10 -29.21
C SER A 23 44.23 39.25 -28.02
N MET A 24 44.03 39.92 -26.89
CA MET A 24 43.46 39.33 -25.67
C MET A 24 42.15 40.04 -25.41
N ALA A 25 41.05 39.33 -25.58
CA ALA A 25 39.71 39.88 -25.36
C ALA A 25 39.03 39.15 -24.21
N VAL A 26 38.52 39.92 -23.24
CA VAL A 26 37.54 39.44 -22.26
C VAL A 26 36.17 39.73 -22.84
N GLN A 27 35.33 38.71 -23.03
CA GLN A 27 33.92 38.90 -23.38
C GLN A 27 33.07 38.76 -22.11
N PRO A 28 32.75 39.86 -21.40
CA PRO A 28 32.04 39.82 -20.12
C PRO A 28 30.56 39.45 -20.22
N GLN A 29 29.98 39.43 -21.43
CA GLN A 29 28.53 39.36 -21.66
C GLN A 29 27.94 37.92 -21.72
N ASP A 30 28.77 36.88 -21.62
CA ASP A 30 28.34 35.48 -21.82
C ASP A 30 28.51 34.57 -20.58
N ALA A 31 28.88 35.12 -19.41
CA ALA A 31 29.05 34.31 -18.20
C ALA A 31 27.68 33.93 -17.59
N PRO A 32 27.40 32.64 -17.32
CA PRO A 32 26.14 32.24 -16.71
C PRO A 32 26.12 32.59 -15.23
N SER A 33 25.10 33.32 -14.78
CA SER A 33 24.92 33.63 -13.34
C SER A 33 24.25 32.49 -12.59
N HIS A 34 23.50 31.65 -13.32
CA HIS A 34 22.87 30.44 -12.80
C HIS A 34 23.28 29.25 -13.66
N VAL A 35 23.71 28.18 -13.02
CA VAL A 35 23.95 26.89 -13.69
C VAL A 35 22.99 25.87 -13.12
N GLN A 36 22.27 25.20 -14.01
CA GLN A 36 21.44 24.04 -13.70
C GLN A 36 21.99 22.83 -14.44
N ILE A 37 22.25 21.76 -13.69
CA ILE A 37 22.63 20.46 -14.24
C ILE A 37 21.54 19.45 -13.96
N THR A 38 21.17 18.69 -14.99
CA THR A 38 20.28 17.53 -14.89
C THR A 38 21.05 16.26 -15.26
N THR A 39 21.09 15.29 -14.34
CA THR A 39 21.69 13.95 -14.54
C THR A 39 20.72 12.87 -14.06
N TYR A 40 21.14 11.61 -14.04
CA TYR A 40 20.39 10.52 -13.41
C TYR A 40 21.04 10.12 -12.07
N ALA A 41 20.21 9.71 -11.11
CA ALA A 41 20.64 9.34 -9.76
C ALA A 41 20.49 7.83 -9.55
N SER A 42 21.59 7.12 -9.28
CA SER A 42 21.56 5.67 -8.98
C SER A 42 20.77 5.34 -7.72
N GLU A 43 20.82 6.25 -6.75
CA GLU A 43 20.13 6.21 -5.46
C GLU A 43 18.62 6.47 -5.57
N ARG A 44 18.14 6.90 -6.75
CA ARG A 44 16.72 7.15 -7.04
C ARG A 44 16.22 6.29 -8.19
N GLU A 45 16.59 5.01 -8.23
CA GLU A 45 16.17 4.08 -9.29
C GLU A 45 16.43 4.61 -10.72
N PHE A 46 17.51 5.37 -10.90
CA PHE A 46 17.85 6.02 -12.17
C PHE A 46 16.84 7.09 -12.63
N GLU A 47 16.15 7.76 -11.70
CA GLU A 47 15.34 8.95 -12.00
C GLU A 47 16.21 10.17 -12.34
N PRO A 48 15.68 11.13 -13.14
CA PRO A 48 16.31 12.43 -13.34
C PRO A 48 16.46 13.20 -12.02
N ALA A 49 17.65 13.75 -11.80
CA ALA A 49 18.01 14.53 -10.63
C ALA A 49 18.71 15.83 -11.05
N ASN A 50 18.37 16.92 -10.36
CA ASN A 50 18.72 18.27 -10.78
C ASN A 50 19.52 18.95 -9.67
N PHE A 51 20.55 19.71 -10.01
CA PHE A 51 21.23 20.60 -9.07
C PHE A 51 21.39 21.98 -9.69
N ARG A 52 21.14 23.03 -8.89
CA ARG A 52 21.27 24.44 -9.32
C ARG A 52 22.23 25.16 -8.39
N THR A 53 23.13 25.94 -8.97
CA THR A 53 24.03 26.82 -8.24
C THR A 53 24.02 28.22 -8.83
N GLU A 54 24.39 29.21 -8.01
CA GLU A 54 24.47 30.63 -8.35
C GLU A 54 25.91 31.10 -8.14
N SER A 55 26.45 31.86 -9.09
CA SER A 55 27.72 32.55 -8.90
C SER A 55 27.47 33.86 -8.16
N SER A 56 28.36 34.25 -7.23
CA SER A 56 28.27 35.54 -6.54
C SER A 56 28.56 36.71 -7.50
N GLY A 57 27.51 37.22 -8.14
CA GLY A 57 27.54 38.36 -9.05
C GLY A 57 26.25 38.43 -9.86
N SER A 58 25.51 39.54 -9.70
CA SER A 58 24.28 40.02 -10.37
C SER A 58 23.68 39.25 -11.57
N SER A 59 22.33 39.28 -11.65
CA SER A 59 21.45 38.83 -12.76
C SER A 59 22.14 38.58 -14.11
N GLY A 60 22.14 37.32 -14.52
CA GLY A 60 22.70 36.87 -15.79
C GLY A 60 21.98 35.64 -16.35
N LEU A 61 22.59 35.03 -17.37
CA LEU A 61 22.03 33.93 -18.15
C LEU A 61 21.94 32.63 -17.33
N LEU A 62 20.85 31.87 -17.52
CA LEU A 62 20.71 30.50 -17.02
C LEU A 62 21.34 29.53 -18.03
N LEU A 63 22.43 28.87 -17.63
CA LEU A 63 23.00 27.75 -18.36
C LEU A 63 22.36 26.45 -17.85
N SER A 64 21.54 25.83 -18.68
CA SER A 64 20.94 24.52 -18.41
C SER A 64 21.66 23.44 -19.21
N VAL A 65 22.19 22.43 -18.52
CA VAL A 65 22.91 21.31 -19.13
C VAL A 65 22.29 20.00 -18.68
N THR A 66 21.82 19.20 -19.63
CA THR A 66 21.34 17.84 -19.38
C THR A 66 22.38 16.84 -19.87
N LEU A 67 22.88 16.01 -18.96
CA LEU A 67 23.86 14.97 -19.26
C LEU A 67 23.23 13.61 -19.04
N PRO A 68 23.22 12.70 -20.04
CA PRO A 68 22.73 11.34 -19.90
C PRO A 68 23.75 10.46 -19.15
N LEU A 69 24.13 10.88 -17.95
CA LEU A 69 25.09 10.23 -17.08
C LEU A 69 24.44 9.93 -15.74
N VAL A 70 24.79 8.78 -15.15
CA VAL A 70 24.41 8.43 -13.78
C VAL A 70 25.51 8.90 -12.86
N VAL A 71 25.20 9.83 -11.96
CA VAL A 71 26.15 10.38 -10.99
C VAL A 71 25.47 10.60 -9.64
N ASP A 72 26.25 10.41 -8.58
CA ASP A 72 25.84 10.75 -7.22
C ASP A 72 25.66 12.28 -7.04
N ALA A 73 25.04 12.67 -5.94
CA ALA A 73 24.74 14.07 -5.65
C ALA A 73 26.00 14.96 -5.50
N GLU A 74 27.10 14.43 -4.94
CA GLU A 74 28.35 15.17 -4.73
C GLU A 74 29.01 15.49 -6.08
N SER A 75 29.12 14.47 -6.95
CA SER A 75 29.61 14.62 -8.33
C SER A 75 28.77 15.61 -9.15
N ARG A 76 27.43 15.57 -9.00
CA ARG A 76 26.50 16.50 -9.67
C ARG A 76 26.70 17.95 -9.21
N GLN A 77 26.87 18.15 -7.91
CA GLN A 77 27.15 19.45 -7.32
C GLN A 77 28.50 20.00 -7.77
N ASP A 78 29.56 19.18 -7.72
CA ASP A 78 30.90 19.57 -8.12
C ASP A 78 30.93 20.00 -9.59
N LEU A 79 30.24 19.27 -10.46
CA LEU A 79 30.12 19.62 -11.87
C LEU A 79 29.41 20.97 -12.06
N ALA A 80 28.32 21.22 -11.31
CA ALA A 80 27.59 22.48 -11.39
C ALA A 80 28.43 23.67 -10.91
N HIS A 81 29.19 23.49 -9.83
CA HIS A 81 30.13 24.50 -9.36
C HIS A 81 31.31 24.72 -10.30
N GLN A 82 31.79 23.69 -11.00
CA GLN A 82 32.82 23.85 -12.03
C GLN A 82 32.30 24.65 -13.21
N LEU A 83 31.09 24.36 -13.69
CA LEU A 83 30.45 25.10 -14.77
C LEU A 83 30.11 26.56 -14.37
N ALA A 84 29.72 26.79 -13.12
CA ALA A 84 29.42 28.15 -12.61
C ALA A 84 30.68 29.00 -12.37
N LYS A 85 31.86 28.37 -12.31
CA LYS A 85 33.15 29.04 -12.22
C LYS A 85 33.80 29.29 -13.59
N VAL A 86 33.13 28.95 -14.69
CA VAL A 86 33.61 29.32 -16.02
C VAL A 86 33.64 30.85 -16.07
N ALA A 87 34.85 31.40 -15.94
CA ALA A 87 35.11 32.82 -16.09
C ALA A 87 34.61 33.30 -17.46
N PRO A 88 34.30 34.60 -17.64
CA PRO A 88 34.13 35.16 -18.98
C PRO A 88 35.29 34.65 -19.86
N LEU A 89 34.96 34.10 -21.03
CA LEU A 89 35.93 33.42 -21.89
C LEU A 89 36.97 34.46 -22.36
N GLU A 90 38.05 34.59 -21.61
CA GLU A 90 39.24 35.28 -22.08
C GLU A 90 39.76 34.48 -23.28
N ARG A 91 40.01 35.17 -24.38
CA ARG A 91 40.55 34.54 -25.58
C ARG A 91 41.85 35.20 -25.96
N LEU A 92 42.89 34.38 -26.09
CA LEU A 92 44.14 34.72 -26.75
C LEU A 92 43.99 34.32 -28.22
N GLN A 93 44.00 35.31 -29.11
CA GLN A 93 43.85 35.10 -30.55
C GLN A 93 44.95 35.81 -31.31
N GLY A 94 45.48 35.16 -32.36
CA GLY A 94 46.52 35.78 -33.17
C GLY A 94 47.08 34.86 -34.24
N LYS A 95 47.87 35.42 -35.16
CA LYS A 95 48.57 34.66 -36.20
C LYS A 95 49.97 34.28 -35.74
N LEU A 96 50.21 32.99 -35.56
CA LEU A 96 51.50 32.44 -35.20
C LEU A 96 52.47 32.43 -36.38
N THR A 97 53.77 32.51 -36.07
CA THR A 97 54.81 32.22 -37.04
C THR A 97 54.80 30.74 -37.46
N PRO A 98 55.22 30.39 -38.71
CA PRO A 98 55.22 29.00 -39.17
C PRO A 98 56.00 28.04 -38.25
N ALA A 99 57.12 28.50 -37.66
CA ALA A 99 57.98 27.69 -36.81
C ALA A 99 57.30 27.29 -35.49
N ILE A 100 56.45 28.17 -34.94
CA ILE A 100 55.71 27.92 -33.70
C ILE A 100 54.43 27.14 -33.99
N ALA A 101 53.70 27.49 -35.05
CA ALA A 101 52.49 26.79 -35.46
C ALA A 101 52.74 25.28 -35.71
N ALA A 102 53.87 24.93 -36.31
CA ALA A 102 54.25 23.53 -36.56
C ALA A 102 54.51 22.69 -35.29
N ARG A 103 54.63 23.34 -34.12
CA ARG A 103 54.95 22.70 -32.83
C ARG A 103 53.75 22.61 -31.89
N LEU A 104 52.61 23.19 -32.27
CA LEU A 104 51.41 23.24 -31.44
C LEU A 104 50.31 22.33 -31.99
N GLN A 105 49.55 21.74 -31.08
CA GLN A 105 48.35 20.96 -31.35
C GLN A 105 47.17 21.47 -30.52
N VAL A 106 45.94 21.20 -30.99
CA VAL A 106 44.73 21.47 -30.20
C VAL A 106 44.78 20.64 -28.92
N GLY A 107 44.58 21.29 -27.78
CA GLY A 107 44.70 20.73 -26.44
C GLY A 107 46.02 21.04 -25.73
N ASP A 108 47.05 21.52 -26.45
CA ASP A 108 48.33 21.90 -25.84
C ASP A 108 48.18 23.03 -24.83
N ARG A 109 49.01 22.99 -23.79
CA ARG A 109 49.09 24.02 -22.76
C ARG A 109 50.34 24.87 -22.97
N VAL A 110 50.14 26.15 -23.23
CA VAL A 110 51.18 27.14 -23.47
C VAL A 110 51.19 28.17 -22.35
N MET A 111 52.37 28.55 -21.87
CA MET A 111 52.50 29.59 -20.85
C MET A 111 52.74 30.95 -21.52
N TRP A 112 51.94 31.95 -21.16
CA TRP A 112 52.11 33.33 -21.61
C TRP A 112 53.11 34.09 -20.73
N GLU A 113 53.58 35.26 -21.19
CA GLU A 113 54.61 36.08 -20.54
C GLU A 113 54.26 36.49 -19.09
N ASP A 114 52.97 36.64 -18.79
CA ASP A 114 52.43 36.96 -17.46
C ASP A 114 52.34 35.75 -16.52
N GLY A 115 52.74 34.56 -16.99
CA GLY A 115 52.62 33.29 -16.27
C GLY A 115 51.26 32.61 -16.39
N THR A 116 50.31 33.20 -17.12
CA THR A 116 49.00 32.59 -17.39
C THR A 116 49.18 31.40 -18.32
N VAL A 117 48.62 30.25 -17.96
CA VAL A 117 48.63 29.06 -18.82
C VAL A 117 47.38 29.09 -19.69
N TRP A 118 47.55 29.02 -21.00
CA TRP A 118 46.50 28.97 -22.00
C TRP A 118 46.43 27.55 -22.60
N ARG A 119 45.22 27.07 -22.89
CA ARG A 119 44.98 25.86 -23.65
C ARG A 119 44.61 26.22 -25.08
N VAL A 120 45.31 25.63 -26.04
CA VAL A 120 44.98 25.77 -27.47
C VAL A 120 43.63 25.10 -27.73
N ASP A 121 42.59 25.88 -28.02
CA ASP A 121 41.27 25.35 -28.37
C ASP A 121 41.12 25.17 -29.88
N ARG A 122 41.81 26.01 -30.66
CA ARG A 122 41.76 25.96 -32.12
C ARG A 122 43.05 26.46 -32.77
N LEU A 123 43.40 25.82 -33.89
CA LEU A 123 44.42 26.24 -34.83
C LEU A 123 43.80 26.19 -36.24
N GLU A 124 43.57 27.35 -36.86
CA GLU A 124 42.88 27.50 -38.16
C GLU A 124 43.81 28.13 -39.22
N GLY A 125 43.29 28.26 -40.45
CA GLY A 125 44.01 28.89 -41.55
C GLY A 125 45.09 28.01 -42.20
N PRO A 126 45.77 28.53 -43.25
CA PRO A 126 46.85 27.81 -43.92
C PRO A 126 47.99 27.54 -42.94
N TRP A 127 48.44 26.27 -42.90
CA TRP A 127 49.47 25.79 -41.97
C TRP A 127 49.16 25.98 -40.48
N ALA A 128 47.87 26.04 -40.11
CA ALA A 128 47.39 26.06 -38.72
C ALA A 128 47.93 27.26 -37.89
N GLN A 129 48.09 28.40 -38.55
CA GLN A 129 48.71 29.60 -37.95
C GLN A 129 47.74 30.47 -37.17
N GLU A 130 46.44 30.34 -37.35
CA GLU A 130 45.45 31.16 -36.63
C GLU A 130 45.12 30.51 -35.29
N LEU A 131 45.70 31.03 -34.21
CA LEU A 131 45.51 30.51 -32.85
C LEU A 131 44.25 31.09 -32.22
N VAL A 132 43.47 30.22 -31.57
CA VAL A 132 42.49 30.59 -30.55
C VAL A 132 42.74 29.74 -29.31
N ALA A 133 43.06 30.39 -28.19
CA ALA A 133 43.29 29.73 -26.91
C ALA A 133 42.47 30.38 -25.79
N THR A 134 42.11 29.59 -24.78
CA THR A 134 41.45 30.04 -23.54
C THR A 134 42.31 29.72 -22.32
N PRO A 135 42.14 30.39 -21.17
CA PRO A 135 42.89 30.06 -19.96
C PRO A 135 42.71 28.59 -19.61
N ALA A 136 43.83 27.88 -19.40
CA ALA A 136 43.80 26.46 -19.11
C ALA A 136 43.14 26.23 -17.74
N PRO A 137 42.10 25.38 -17.65
CA PRO A 137 41.47 25.09 -16.37
C PRO A 137 42.50 24.47 -15.41
N GLN A 138 42.57 25.04 -14.20
CA GLN A 138 43.38 24.49 -13.12
C GLN A 138 42.71 23.22 -12.59
N PRO A 139 43.38 22.05 -12.61
CA PRO A 139 42.83 20.87 -11.98
C PRO A 139 42.82 21.07 -10.46
N ARG A 140 41.63 21.17 -9.85
CA ARG A 140 41.50 21.04 -8.40
C ARG A 140 41.51 19.56 -8.03
N LEU A 141 42.35 19.21 -7.07
CA LEU A 141 42.40 17.88 -6.43
C LEU A 141 41.70 17.85 -5.05
N ALA A 142 41.03 18.94 -4.66
CA ALA A 142 40.37 19.01 -3.36
C ALA A 142 38.87 18.70 -3.49
N PRO A 143 38.34 17.68 -2.78
CA PRO A 143 36.90 17.50 -2.67
C PRO A 143 36.30 18.74 -1.99
N LEU A 144 35.25 19.30 -2.57
CA LEU A 144 34.48 20.33 -1.88
C LEU A 144 33.73 19.68 -0.72
N ALA A 145 33.87 20.20 0.49
CA ALA A 145 33.02 19.80 1.60
C ALA A 145 31.56 20.14 1.24
N SER A 146 30.74 19.10 1.00
CA SER A 146 29.33 19.28 0.68
C SER A 146 28.51 19.58 1.94
N HIS A 147 27.81 20.71 1.92
CA HIS A 147 26.69 21.02 2.81
C HIS A 147 25.40 21.22 1.98
N ALA A 148 25.20 20.43 0.93
CA ALA A 148 23.97 20.52 0.14
C ALA A 148 22.82 19.87 0.91
N THR A 149 21.86 20.69 1.34
CA THR A 149 20.50 20.21 1.57
C THR A 149 19.87 20.03 0.19
N GLU A 150 19.73 18.78 -0.25
CA GLU A 150 19.03 18.46 -1.49
C GLU A 150 17.55 18.86 -1.32
N THR A 151 17.17 20.03 -1.82
CA THR A 151 15.75 20.41 -1.88
C THR A 151 15.10 19.57 -2.95
N GLN A 152 14.54 18.43 -2.52
CA GLN A 152 13.69 17.60 -3.36
C GLN A 152 12.59 18.48 -3.96
N PRO A 153 12.46 18.59 -5.30
CA PRO A 153 11.23 19.09 -5.86
C PRO A 153 10.13 18.13 -5.41
N LEU A 154 9.14 18.63 -4.67
CA LEU A 154 7.86 17.97 -4.48
C LEU A 154 7.24 17.83 -5.87
N VAL A 155 7.54 16.74 -6.58
CA VAL A 155 6.62 16.25 -7.59
C VAL A 155 5.35 15.98 -6.79
N PRO A 156 4.21 16.66 -7.05
CA PRO A 156 2.99 16.32 -6.38
C PRO A 156 2.69 14.88 -6.79
N TRP A 157 2.99 13.94 -5.91
CA TRP A 157 2.40 12.62 -5.97
C TRP A 157 0.90 12.90 -5.91
N LEU A 158 0.21 12.75 -7.04
CA LEU A 158 -1.24 12.62 -7.03
C LEU A 158 -1.50 11.26 -6.37
N ALA A 159 -1.33 11.22 -5.05
CA ALA A 159 -1.75 10.09 -4.24
C ALA A 159 -3.26 10.00 -4.45
N ALA A 160 -3.69 8.96 -5.17
CA ALA A 160 -5.10 8.64 -5.24
C ALA A 160 -5.62 8.50 -3.79
N PRO A 161 -6.83 9.02 -3.49
CA PRO A 161 -7.47 8.73 -2.21
C PRO A 161 -7.45 7.22 -1.96
N PRO A 162 -7.02 6.75 -0.77
CA PRO A 162 -6.86 5.33 -0.53
C PRO A 162 -8.22 4.64 -0.46
N ASP A 163 -8.34 3.46 -1.02
CA ASP A 163 -9.43 2.55 -0.70
C ASP A 163 -9.36 2.21 0.79
N LEU A 164 -10.49 2.27 1.48
CA LEU A 164 -10.60 1.95 2.90
C LEU A 164 -11.53 0.76 3.10
N VAL A 165 -11.09 -0.18 3.94
CA VAL A 165 -11.90 -1.31 4.38
C VAL A 165 -11.89 -1.36 5.91
N VAL A 166 -13.10 -1.46 6.48
CA VAL A 166 -13.34 -1.61 7.92
C VAL A 166 -14.05 -2.95 8.12
N LEU A 167 -13.40 -3.88 8.83
CA LEU A 167 -13.91 -5.24 9.00
C LEU A 167 -14.26 -5.52 10.46
N ASP A 168 -15.44 -6.08 10.66
CA ASP A 168 -15.85 -6.68 11.92
C ASP A 168 -15.58 -8.20 11.89
N LEU A 169 -14.35 -8.60 12.19
CA LEU A 169 -13.95 -9.99 12.03
C LEU A 169 -14.43 -10.88 13.21
N PRO A 170 -14.78 -12.15 12.93
CA PRO A 170 -15.07 -13.15 13.95
C PRO A 170 -13.79 -13.73 14.56
N THR A 171 -13.89 -14.42 15.71
CA THR A 171 -12.79 -15.22 16.26
C THR A 171 -12.45 -16.38 15.31
N PRO A 172 -11.17 -16.73 15.11
CA PRO A 172 -9.95 -16.23 15.79
C PRO A 172 -9.30 -14.98 15.18
N PHE A 173 -9.93 -14.34 14.17
CA PHE A 173 -9.32 -13.22 13.44
C PHE A 173 -9.41 -11.87 14.17
N ALA A 174 -10.22 -11.80 15.23
CA ALA A 174 -10.22 -10.70 16.18
C ALA A 174 -10.39 -11.23 17.61
N GLN A 175 -10.04 -10.39 18.60
CA GLN A 175 -10.05 -10.77 20.02
C GLN A 175 -11.47 -10.79 20.61
N VAL A 176 -11.73 -11.77 21.49
CA VAL A 176 -13.04 -11.94 22.15
C VAL A 176 -13.27 -10.91 23.27
N GLN A 177 -12.26 -10.68 24.12
CA GLN A 177 -12.41 -9.86 25.34
C GLN A 177 -12.50 -8.36 25.04
N ALA A 178 -11.87 -7.91 23.95
CA ALA A 178 -11.89 -6.53 23.48
C ALA A 178 -11.93 -6.56 21.94
N PRO A 179 -13.09 -6.84 21.33
CA PRO A 179 -13.21 -6.92 19.87
C PRO A 179 -12.93 -5.55 19.26
N LYS A 180 -12.02 -5.52 18.29
CA LYS A 180 -11.62 -4.31 17.58
C LYS A 180 -11.92 -4.44 16.08
N PRO A 181 -12.37 -3.36 15.41
CA PRO A 181 -12.42 -3.32 13.95
C PRO A 181 -11.03 -3.51 13.37
N MET A 182 -10.93 -4.29 12.29
CA MET A 182 -9.69 -4.44 11.52
C MET A 182 -9.72 -3.51 10.32
N ILE A 183 -8.68 -2.72 10.16
CA ILE A 183 -8.58 -1.63 9.20
C ILE A 183 -7.56 -1.99 8.13
N GLY A 184 -7.97 -1.90 6.87
CA GLY A 184 -7.10 -2.03 5.71
C GLY A 184 -7.22 -0.82 4.80
N ALA A 185 -6.09 -0.43 4.18
CA ALA A 185 -6.07 0.62 3.18
C ALA A 185 -5.25 0.21 1.96
N PHE A 186 -5.62 0.70 0.79
CA PHE A 186 -4.87 0.47 -0.45
C PHE A 186 -4.84 1.74 -1.31
N ALA A 187 -3.70 2.02 -1.91
CA ALA A 187 -3.53 3.04 -2.94
C ALA A 187 -2.40 2.61 -3.88
N SER A 188 -2.51 2.99 -5.16
CA SER A 188 -1.48 2.73 -6.16
C SER A 188 -1.22 4.02 -6.96
N PRO A 189 -0.03 4.64 -6.83
CA PRO A 189 1.10 4.22 -5.98
C PRO A 189 0.80 4.37 -4.47
N TRP A 190 1.53 3.64 -3.61
CA TRP A 190 1.34 3.70 -2.16
C TRP A 190 1.91 5.01 -1.59
N PRO A 191 1.14 5.85 -0.88
CA PRO A 191 1.54 7.19 -0.49
C PRO A 191 2.32 7.24 0.84
N GLY A 192 2.72 6.09 1.38
CA GLY A 192 3.27 5.97 2.73
C GLY A 192 2.19 5.68 3.76
N ALA A 193 2.36 6.15 5.00
CA ALA A 193 1.40 5.89 6.06
C ALA A 193 0.03 6.51 5.74
N VAL A 194 -1.02 5.71 5.91
CA VAL A 194 -2.42 6.17 5.83
C VAL A 194 -2.99 6.20 7.23
N GLU A 195 -3.43 7.37 7.66
CA GLU A 195 -4.11 7.57 8.94
C GLU A 195 -5.60 7.38 8.78
N VAL A 196 -6.20 6.62 9.71
CA VAL A 196 -7.64 6.40 9.75
C VAL A 196 -8.21 7.06 10.99
N ARG A 197 -9.25 7.86 10.80
CA ARG A 197 -9.87 8.71 11.81
C ARG A 197 -11.34 8.37 12.00
N LEU A 198 -11.80 8.57 13.24
CA LEU A 198 -13.21 8.71 13.61
C LEU A 198 -13.40 10.13 14.14
N GLY A 199 -14.07 10.97 13.35
CA GLY A 199 -14.07 12.41 13.58
C GLY A 199 -12.65 12.98 13.63
N GLU A 200 -12.28 13.62 14.74
CA GLU A 200 -10.96 14.23 14.91
C GLU A 200 -9.91 13.29 15.53
N ARG A 201 -10.27 12.07 15.92
CA ARG A 201 -9.35 11.12 16.57
C ARG A 201 -8.77 10.17 15.54
N ILE A 202 -7.44 10.06 15.50
CA ILE A 202 -6.75 8.97 14.79
C ILE A 202 -6.95 7.69 15.59
N VAL A 203 -7.48 6.67 14.94
CA VAL A 203 -7.77 5.36 15.54
C VAL A 203 -6.90 4.24 14.97
N ALA A 204 -6.30 4.43 13.80
CA ALA A 204 -5.35 3.49 13.24
C ALA A 204 -4.35 4.21 12.31
N SER A 205 -3.18 3.59 12.13
CA SER A 205 -2.19 3.99 11.12
C SER A 205 -1.80 2.74 10.32
N VAL A 206 -2.07 2.76 9.02
CA VAL A 206 -1.79 1.67 8.08
C VAL A 206 -0.47 1.96 7.38
N GLY A 207 0.55 1.15 7.64
CA GLY A 207 1.90 1.34 7.08
C GLY A 207 2.15 0.68 5.73
N ARG A 208 1.31 -0.30 5.32
CA ARG A 208 1.45 -1.07 4.09
C ARG A 208 0.11 -1.28 3.40
N PRO A 209 0.07 -1.36 2.05
CA PRO A 209 -1.17 -1.59 1.33
C PRO A 209 -1.71 -3.00 1.58
N MET A 210 -3.02 -3.13 1.78
CA MET A 210 -3.70 -4.42 1.83
C MET A 210 -3.76 -5.10 0.45
N ASN A 211 -3.91 -6.43 0.42
CA ASN A 211 -4.25 -7.15 -0.81
C ASN A 211 -5.77 -7.32 -0.88
N HIS A 212 -6.46 -6.56 -1.73
CA HIS A 212 -7.91 -6.61 -1.88
C HIS A 212 -8.36 -6.71 -3.34
N GLY A 213 -9.65 -6.95 -3.51
CA GLY A 213 -10.30 -7.13 -4.79
C GLY A 213 -11.81 -7.34 -4.62
N ARG A 214 -12.43 -7.92 -5.64
CA ARG A 214 -13.84 -8.28 -5.64
C ARG A 214 -14.04 -9.67 -6.26
N LEU A 215 -15.12 -10.33 -5.86
CA LEU A 215 -15.54 -11.58 -6.50
C LEU A 215 -15.91 -11.33 -7.96
N ALA A 216 -15.23 -12.02 -8.89
CA ALA A 216 -15.55 -12.00 -10.32
C ALA A 216 -16.66 -13.02 -10.69
N ALA A 217 -17.02 -13.91 -9.77
CA ALA A 217 -18.16 -14.81 -9.88
C ALA A 217 -18.81 -15.01 -8.51
N ALA A 218 -20.13 -15.23 -8.49
CA ALA A 218 -20.86 -15.46 -7.24
C ALA A 218 -20.44 -16.79 -6.58
N LEU A 219 -20.41 -16.81 -5.25
CA LEU A 219 -20.23 -18.01 -4.44
C LEU A 219 -21.57 -18.43 -3.83
N PRO A 220 -21.99 -19.70 -3.98
CA PRO A 220 -23.23 -20.20 -3.38
C PRO A 220 -23.08 -20.40 -1.88
N THR A 221 -24.19 -20.51 -1.16
CA THR A 221 -24.20 -20.99 0.23
C THR A 221 -23.47 -22.33 0.32
N ALA A 222 -22.56 -22.47 1.28
CA ALA A 222 -21.74 -23.67 1.42
C ALA A 222 -21.66 -24.12 2.88
N PRO A 223 -21.73 -25.43 3.17
CA PRO A 223 -21.50 -25.95 4.52
C PRO A 223 -20.08 -25.59 4.99
N ILE A 224 -19.95 -25.32 6.29
CA ILE A 224 -18.63 -25.10 6.90
C ILE A 224 -17.72 -26.33 6.72
N SER A 225 -16.41 -26.09 6.69
CA SER A 225 -15.37 -27.13 6.68
C SER A 225 -15.39 -28.09 5.46
N ARG A 226 -16.12 -27.75 4.40
CA ARG A 226 -16.09 -28.47 3.12
C ARG A 226 -15.35 -27.66 2.08
N CYS A 227 -14.52 -28.35 1.31
CA CYS A 227 -13.85 -27.79 0.16
C CYS A 227 -14.88 -27.56 -0.96
N LEU A 228 -14.92 -26.34 -1.49
CA LEU A 228 -15.72 -25.98 -2.66
C LEU A 228 -14.89 -26.28 -3.91
N GLY A 229 -15.23 -27.36 -4.61
CA GLY A 229 -14.47 -27.83 -5.78
C GLY A 229 -14.42 -26.82 -6.95
N GLY A 230 -15.39 -25.90 -7.04
CA GLY A 230 -15.40 -24.85 -8.06
C GLY A 230 -14.41 -23.72 -7.80
N GLY A 231 -13.81 -23.65 -6.60
CA GLY A 231 -12.95 -22.54 -6.21
C GLY A 231 -13.68 -21.19 -6.16
N CYS A 232 -12.91 -20.11 -6.30
CA CYS A 232 -13.40 -18.74 -6.30
C CYS A 232 -12.66 -17.93 -7.38
N LEU A 233 -13.35 -17.06 -8.11
CA LEU A 233 -12.71 -16.10 -9.01
C LEU A 233 -12.67 -14.73 -8.35
N VAL A 234 -11.49 -14.14 -8.27
CA VAL A 234 -11.25 -12.83 -7.65
C VAL A 234 -10.53 -11.93 -8.63
N GLU A 235 -11.07 -10.72 -8.83
CA GLU A 235 -10.41 -9.62 -9.52
C GLU A 235 -9.73 -8.73 -8.47
N PHE A 236 -8.41 -8.71 -8.45
CA PHE A 236 -7.62 -7.92 -7.50
C PHE A 236 -7.46 -6.48 -7.96
N ALA A 237 -7.40 -5.54 -7.02
CA ALA A 237 -7.24 -4.11 -7.34
C ALA A 237 -5.85 -3.75 -7.89
N THR A 238 -4.90 -4.68 -7.80
CA THR A 238 -3.51 -4.51 -8.26
C THR A 238 -3.12 -5.61 -9.24
N SER A 239 -2.17 -5.30 -10.13
CA SER A 239 -1.54 -6.29 -11.01
C SER A 239 -0.49 -7.15 -10.30
N ARG A 240 -0.17 -6.87 -9.03
CA ARG A 240 0.71 -7.70 -8.22
C ARG A 240 0.10 -9.09 -8.03
N THR A 241 0.95 -10.11 -8.10
CA THR A 241 0.58 -11.49 -7.81
C THR A 241 0.07 -11.63 -6.37
N PRO A 242 -1.13 -12.16 -6.14
CA PRO A 242 -1.66 -12.41 -4.80
C PRO A 242 -0.91 -13.58 -4.14
N PRO A 243 -1.08 -13.79 -2.82
CA PRO A 243 -0.50 -14.94 -2.14
C PRO A 243 -1.02 -16.27 -2.70
N THR A 244 -0.12 -17.25 -2.87
CA THR A 244 -0.47 -18.59 -3.39
C THR A 244 -1.50 -19.33 -2.54
N SER A 245 -1.45 -19.13 -1.22
CA SER A 245 -2.38 -19.70 -0.24
C SER A 245 -2.64 -18.68 0.86
N GLY A 246 -3.78 -18.76 1.54
CA GLY A 246 -4.07 -17.83 2.63
C GLY A 246 -5.50 -17.88 3.13
N LYS A 247 -5.87 -16.83 3.85
CA LYS A 247 -7.23 -16.57 4.34
C LYS A 247 -7.65 -15.18 3.90
N ALA A 248 -8.94 -15.00 3.64
CA ALA A 248 -9.51 -13.73 3.22
C ALA A 248 -10.90 -13.54 3.83
N ALA A 249 -11.27 -12.29 4.05
CA ALA A 249 -12.63 -11.91 4.37
C ALA A 249 -13.36 -11.50 3.08
N LEU A 250 -14.56 -12.07 2.90
CA LEU A 250 -15.57 -11.55 2.01
C LEU A 250 -16.38 -10.51 2.78
N TYR A 251 -16.54 -9.30 2.23
CA TYR A 251 -17.28 -8.22 2.86
C TYR A 251 -18.23 -7.51 1.88
N GLY A 252 -19.38 -7.05 2.36
CA GLY A 252 -20.38 -6.42 1.51
C GLY A 252 -21.50 -5.69 2.27
N PRO A 253 -22.33 -4.91 1.55
CA PRO A 253 -23.31 -3.97 2.12
C PRO A 253 -24.35 -4.62 3.06
N ASP A 254 -24.65 -5.92 2.87
CA ASP A 254 -25.64 -6.63 3.69
C ASP A 254 -25.04 -7.25 4.97
N SER A 255 -23.96 -6.65 5.52
CA SER A 255 -23.22 -7.22 6.65
C SER A 255 -22.72 -8.65 6.37
N VAL A 256 -22.50 -8.99 5.10
CA VAL A 256 -21.89 -10.26 4.70
C VAL A 256 -20.46 -10.20 5.20
N ILE A 257 -20.13 -11.01 6.19
CA ILE A 257 -18.74 -11.32 6.54
C ILE A 257 -18.64 -12.83 6.55
N ASP A 258 -17.92 -13.35 5.57
CA ASP A 258 -17.52 -14.75 5.54
C ASP A 258 -16.02 -14.82 5.38
N ILE A 259 -15.42 -15.78 6.07
CA ILE A 259 -14.00 -16.02 5.95
C ILE A 259 -13.80 -17.23 5.07
N VAL A 260 -12.92 -17.07 4.08
CA VAL A 260 -12.52 -18.12 3.17
C VAL A 260 -11.03 -18.41 3.33
N SER A 261 -10.64 -19.63 3.03
CA SER A 261 -9.24 -20.01 2.90
C SER A 261 -9.02 -20.76 1.60
N TRP A 262 -7.86 -20.61 0.98
CA TRP A 262 -7.47 -21.28 -0.25
C TRP A 262 -6.06 -21.85 -0.11
N ARG A 263 -5.73 -22.84 -0.95
CA ARG A 263 -4.39 -23.44 -0.98
C ARG A 263 -3.60 -23.14 -2.24
N GLU A 264 -4.29 -22.81 -3.32
CA GLU A 264 -3.66 -22.57 -4.62
C GLU A 264 -4.30 -21.35 -5.28
N ALA A 265 -3.48 -20.59 -6.02
CA ALA A 265 -3.91 -19.42 -6.77
C ALA A 265 -3.37 -19.53 -8.21
N THR A 266 -4.28 -19.66 -9.17
CA THR A 266 -3.96 -19.82 -10.58
C THR A 266 -4.33 -18.55 -11.33
N TRP A 267 -3.37 -17.96 -12.05
CA TRP A 267 -3.64 -16.78 -12.87
C TRP A 267 -4.54 -17.16 -14.05
N ILE A 268 -5.58 -16.37 -14.29
CA ILE A 268 -6.51 -16.59 -15.41
C ILE A 268 -6.28 -15.55 -16.49
N THR A 269 -6.40 -14.27 -16.14
CA THR A 269 -6.22 -13.12 -17.04
C THR A 269 -6.08 -11.84 -16.21
N SER A 270 -5.82 -10.69 -16.82
CA SER A 270 -5.83 -9.33 -16.25
C SER A 270 -6.40 -9.20 -14.83
N GLN A 271 -5.52 -9.09 -13.82
CA GLN A 271 -5.84 -8.95 -12.39
C GLN A 271 -6.78 -10.01 -11.79
N THR A 272 -7.18 -11.02 -12.57
CA THR A 272 -8.17 -12.04 -12.23
C THR A 272 -7.49 -13.37 -11.97
N TRP A 273 -7.72 -13.90 -10.78
CA TRP A 273 -7.13 -15.14 -10.30
C TRP A 273 -8.22 -16.12 -9.87
N ARG A 274 -7.97 -17.40 -10.10
CA ARG A 274 -8.77 -18.49 -9.53
C ARG A 274 -8.10 -18.97 -8.25
N LEU A 275 -8.81 -18.90 -7.14
CA LEU A 275 -8.42 -19.46 -5.87
C LEU A 275 -9.04 -20.85 -5.71
N GLU A 276 -8.21 -21.86 -5.51
CA GLU A 276 -8.61 -23.27 -5.50
C GLU A 276 -8.46 -23.89 -4.11
N GLN A 277 -9.09 -25.05 -3.94
CA GLN A 277 -9.22 -25.73 -2.63
C GLN A 277 -9.86 -24.82 -1.57
N LEU A 278 -10.91 -24.10 -1.98
CA LEU A 278 -11.54 -23.07 -1.16
C LEU A 278 -12.36 -23.70 -0.02
N VAL A 279 -12.09 -23.32 1.23
CA VAL A 279 -12.91 -23.67 2.40
C VAL A 279 -13.55 -22.40 2.95
N ARG A 280 -14.85 -22.46 3.26
CA ARG A 280 -15.65 -21.32 3.75
C ARG A 280 -16.16 -21.54 5.17
N GLY A 281 -16.70 -20.48 5.78
CA GLY A 281 -17.53 -20.61 6.97
C GLY A 281 -16.84 -20.33 8.31
N TYR A 282 -15.67 -19.67 8.34
CA TYR A 282 -15.05 -19.30 9.63
C TYR A 282 -15.71 -18.09 10.33
N HIS A 283 -17.03 -17.89 10.16
CA HIS A 283 -17.79 -16.78 10.75
C HIS A 283 -18.70 -17.19 11.92
N GLY A 284 -18.54 -18.38 12.48
CA GLY A 284 -19.30 -18.85 13.66
C GLY A 284 -20.68 -19.47 13.35
N GLY A 285 -21.18 -19.36 12.12
CA GLY A 285 -22.38 -20.04 11.61
C GLY A 285 -22.13 -21.51 11.19
N ALA A 286 -23.18 -22.17 10.70
CA ALA A 286 -23.13 -23.52 10.10
C ALA A 286 -22.89 -23.51 8.57
N PHE A 287 -23.15 -22.37 7.92
CA PHE A 287 -23.02 -22.21 6.47
C PHE A 287 -22.42 -20.84 6.12
N GLY A 288 -21.44 -20.81 5.23
CA GLY A 288 -21.02 -19.57 4.59
C GLY A 288 -22.18 -19.01 3.75
N PRO A 289 -22.56 -17.73 3.91
CA PRO A 289 -23.68 -17.14 3.17
C PRO A 289 -23.40 -17.12 1.66
N ALA A 290 -24.45 -17.03 0.84
CA ALA A 290 -24.24 -16.70 -0.57
C ALA A 290 -23.54 -15.33 -0.69
N ALA A 291 -22.57 -15.24 -1.60
CA ALA A 291 -21.84 -14.00 -1.88
C ALA A 291 -21.99 -13.68 -3.36
N PRO A 292 -22.69 -12.61 -3.75
CA PRO A 292 -22.88 -12.25 -5.16
C PRO A 292 -21.56 -11.81 -5.81
N ILE A 293 -21.56 -11.76 -7.14
CA ILE A 293 -20.49 -11.10 -7.91
C ILE A 293 -20.32 -9.65 -7.41
N GLY A 294 -19.09 -9.17 -7.37
CA GLY A 294 -18.74 -7.83 -6.88
C GLY A 294 -18.62 -7.70 -5.36
N THR A 295 -18.90 -8.76 -4.58
CA THR A 295 -18.62 -8.80 -3.13
C THR A 295 -17.13 -8.50 -2.89
N GLY A 296 -16.84 -7.65 -1.92
CA GLY A 296 -15.47 -7.29 -1.56
C GLY A 296 -14.68 -8.50 -1.06
N PHE A 297 -13.41 -8.56 -1.41
CA PHE A 297 -12.47 -9.59 -1.01
C PHE A 297 -11.23 -8.92 -0.45
N VAL A 298 -10.79 -9.29 0.74
CA VAL A 298 -9.55 -8.77 1.33
C VAL A 298 -8.79 -9.90 2.01
N VAL A 299 -7.51 -10.02 1.67
CA VAL A 299 -6.62 -11.00 2.30
C VAL A 299 -6.42 -10.65 3.76
N LEU A 300 -6.53 -11.66 4.62
CA LEU A 300 -6.25 -11.56 6.05
C LEU A 300 -4.76 -11.80 6.27
N ASP A 301 -4.00 -10.73 6.17
CA ASP A 301 -2.58 -10.67 6.54
C ASP A 301 -2.36 -9.48 7.48
N ASP A 302 -1.11 -9.29 7.88
CA ASP A 302 -0.72 -8.26 8.84
C ASP A 302 -0.69 -6.83 8.23
N ALA A 303 -1.14 -6.64 6.98
CA ALA A 303 -1.51 -5.32 6.46
C ALA A 303 -2.79 -4.77 7.10
N LEU A 304 -3.64 -5.65 7.65
CA LEU A 304 -4.79 -5.25 8.45
C LEU A 304 -4.35 -4.93 9.88
N VAL A 305 -4.70 -3.74 10.36
CA VAL A 305 -4.34 -3.28 11.71
C VAL A 305 -5.59 -3.08 12.57
N PRO A 306 -5.55 -3.42 13.86
CA PRO A 306 -6.68 -3.18 14.75
C PRO A 306 -6.84 -1.69 15.04
N ALA A 307 -8.07 -1.17 14.97
CA ALA A 307 -8.36 0.19 15.40
C ALA A 307 -8.38 0.30 16.93
N ASP A 308 -7.88 1.43 17.45
CA ASP A 308 -8.15 1.87 18.82
C ASP A 308 -9.60 2.34 18.93
N PHE A 309 -10.48 1.42 19.29
CA PHE A 309 -11.93 1.59 19.24
C PHE A 309 -12.55 1.50 20.64
N ASP A 310 -13.42 2.46 20.95
CA ASP A 310 -14.17 2.51 22.20
C ASP A 310 -15.36 1.53 22.14
N PRO A 311 -15.47 0.55 23.06
CA PRO A 311 -16.60 -0.39 23.07
C PRO A 311 -17.99 0.26 23.18
N SER A 312 -18.09 1.49 23.70
CA SER A 312 -19.37 2.23 23.76
C SER A 312 -19.91 2.61 22.38
N LEU A 313 -19.07 2.58 21.34
CA LEU A 313 -19.44 2.88 19.97
C LEU A 313 -19.93 1.65 19.18
N ILE A 314 -19.92 0.45 19.79
CA ILE A 314 -20.42 -0.77 19.16
C ILE A 314 -21.91 -0.61 18.80
N GLY A 315 -22.25 -0.98 17.56
CA GLY A 315 -23.60 -0.91 17.01
C GLY A 315 -23.96 0.42 16.34
N LEU A 316 -23.11 1.45 16.44
CA LEU A 316 -23.30 2.71 15.75
C LEU A 316 -22.82 2.62 14.30
N SER A 317 -23.51 3.31 13.40
CA SER A 317 -22.98 3.61 12.06
C SER A 317 -22.07 4.83 12.18
N LEU A 318 -20.79 4.67 11.87
CA LEU A 318 -19.79 5.71 12.01
C LEU A 318 -19.16 6.01 10.65
N GLU A 319 -18.82 7.28 10.44
CA GLU A 319 -18.01 7.70 9.29
C GLU A 319 -16.53 7.51 9.61
N TRP A 320 -15.87 6.69 8.80
CA TRP A 320 -14.45 6.42 8.86
C TRP A 320 -13.74 7.20 7.75
N ILE A 321 -12.68 7.92 8.13
CA ILE A 321 -11.95 8.78 7.20
C ILE A 321 -10.52 8.24 7.10
N ALA A 322 -10.10 7.83 5.89
CA ALA A 322 -8.72 7.44 5.62
C ALA A 322 -8.05 8.46 4.73
N ALA A 323 -6.88 8.96 5.13
CA ALA A 323 -6.10 9.90 4.34
C ALA A 323 -4.59 9.59 4.47
N PRO A 324 -3.79 9.80 3.41
CA PRO A 324 -2.34 9.76 3.53
C PRO A 324 -1.84 10.80 4.53
N SER A 325 -0.92 10.44 5.44
CA SER A 325 -0.38 11.38 6.44
C SER A 325 0.29 12.60 5.79
N ALA A 326 0.93 12.40 4.63
CA ALA A 326 1.60 13.47 3.88
C ALA A 326 0.64 14.33 3.04
N LEU A 327 -0.60 13.87 2.81
CA LEU A 327 -1.60 14.58 2.00
C LEU A 327 -3.02 14.37 2.56
N PRO A 328 -3.38 15.01 3.69
CA PRO A 328 -4.65 14.80 4.37
C PRO A 328 -5.90 15.12 3.54
N ASP A 329 -5.76 15.99 2.51
CA ASP A 329 -6.86 16.37 1.62
C ASP A 329 -7.28 15.23 0.67
N ALA A 330 -6.41 14.25 0.42
CA ALA A 330 -6.71 13.08 -0.39
C ALA A 330 -7.41 11.99 0.43
N ALA A 331 -8.57 12.33 1.01
CA ALA A 331 -9.28 11.49 1.96
C ALA A 331 -10.42 10.67 1.32
N THR A 332 -10.57 9.44 1.76
CA THR A 332 -11.72 8.56 1.49
C THR A 332 -12.60 8.47 2.74
N ARG A 333 -13.92 8.53 2.55
CA ARG A 333 -14.91 8.43 3.62
C ARG A 333 -15.80 7.21 3.41
N VAL A 334 -15.95 6.38 4.43
CA VAL A 334 -16.78 5.17 4.39
C VAL A 334 -17.66 5.13 5.64
N GLU A 335 -18.95 4.95 5.47
CA GLU A 335 -19.83 4.59 6.57
C GLU A 335 -19.72 3.09 6.85
N ALA A 336 -19.38 2.74 8.08
CA ALA A 336 -19.31 1.34 8.50
C ALA A 336 -19.80 1.17 9.93
N ASN A 337 -20.55 0.09 10.15
CA ASN A 337 -21.03 -0.33 11.45
C ASN A 337 -20.14 -1.46 12.00
N PHE A 338 -19.84 -1.38 13.29
CA PHE A 338 -19.09 -2.42 13.99
C PHE A 338 -19.96 -3.04 15.07
N SER A 339 -20.19 -4.34 14.99
CA SER A 339 -21.03 -5.09 15.93
C SER A 339 -20.22 -5.92 16.94
N GLY A 340 -18.91 -6.04 16.79
CA GLY A 340 -18.06 -6.82 17.69
C GLY A 340 -18.33 -8.32 17.55
N ARG A 341 -18.28 -8.83 16.32
CA ARG A 341 -18.58 -10.22 15.95
C ARG A 341 -17.73 -11.25 16.64
N ALA A 342 -16.47 -10.93 16.96
CA ALA A 342 -15.60 -11.83 17.71
C ALA A 342 -16.12 -12.16 19.12
N ALA A 343 -16.91 -11.27 19.73
CA ALA A 343 -17.50 -11.51 21.05
C ALA A 343 -18.81 -12.31 20.98
N LEU A 344 -19.37 -12.55 19.79
CA LEU A 344 -20.61 -13.30 19.64
C LEU A 344 -20.37 -14.81 19.81
N PRO A 345 -21.15 -15.50 20.66
CA PRO A 345 -21.13 -16.96 20.72
C PRO A 345 -21.40 -17.58 19.36
N TRP A 346 -20.69 -18.68 19.06
CA TRP A 346 -20.95 -19.46 17.85
C TRP A 346 -22.34 -20.10 17.90
N SER A 347 -22.89 -20.34 16.71
CA SER A 347 -24.15 -21.09 16.57
C SER A 347 -23.98 -22.48 17.19
N PRO A 348 -24.98 -23.01 17.91
CA PRO A 348 -24.99 -24.42 18.30
C PRO A 348 -24.88 -25.36 17.10
N CYS A 349 -24.68 -26.65 17.35
CA CYS A 349 -24.72 -27.68 16.31
C CYS A 349 -25.53 -28.91 16.74
N HIS A 350 -25.71 -29.85 15.82
CA HIS A 350 -26.40 -31.13 16.07
C HIS A 350 -27.79 -30.96 16.68
N LEU A 351 -28.61 -30.07 16.09
CA LEU A 351 -29.99 -29.91 16.53
C LEU A 351 -30.79 -31.19 16.23
N GLN A 352 -31.50 -31.66 17.24
CA GLN A 352 -32.30 -32.88 17.18
C GLN A 352 -33.70 -32.61 17.73
N ALA A 353 -34.69 -33.30 17.16
CA ALA A 353 -36.06 -33.29 17.62
C ALA A 353 -36.53 -34.73 17.82
N ARG A 354 -37.00 -35.04 19.03
CA ARG A 354 -37.54 -36.35 19.40
C ARG A 354 -38.93 -36.23 19.97
N ARG A 355 -39.85 -37.04 19.46
CA ARG A 355 -41.21 -37.16 19.99
C ARG A 355 -41.20 -37.89 21.33
N ILE A 356 -41.81 -37.29 22.35
CA ILE A 356 -42.09 -37.90 23.65
C ILE A 356 -43.55 -37.68 24.04
N GLN A 357 -44.02 -38.32 25.12
CA GLN A 357 -45.42 -38.23 25.56
C GLN A 357 -45.90 -36.79 25.83
N SER A 358 -45.00 -35.91 26.31
CA SER A 358 -45.32 -34.52 26.65
C SER A 358 -45.15 -33.52 25.49
N GLY A 359 -44.62 -33.93 24.33
CA GLY A 359 -44.35 -33.02 23.20
C GLY A 359 -43.13 -33.40 22.37
N ILE A 360 -42.45 -32.39 21.81
CA ILE A 360 -41.17 -32.55 21.10
C ILE A 360 -40.04 -32.12 22.02
N GLN A 361 -39.14 -33.06 22.34
CA GLN A 361 -37.88 -32.76 22.98
C GLN A 361 -36.89 -32.26 21.92
N LEU A 362 -36.47 -31.01 22.05
CA LEU A 362 -35.37 -30.41 21.29
C LEU A 362 -34.07 -30.49 22.10
N SER A 363 -32.97 -30.77 21.43
CA SER A 363 -31.63 -30.79 22.03
C SER A 363 -30.56 -30.41 21.01
N TRP A 364 -29.47 -29.81 21.47
CA TRP A 364 -28.34 -29.38 20.62
C TRP A 364 -27.02 -29.49 21.39
N VAL A 365 -25.91 -29.24 20.71
CA VAL A 365 -24.56 -29.20 21.28
C VAL A 365 -24.03 -27.77 21.22
N ARG A 366 -23.52 -27.27 22.36
CA ARG A 366 -22.87 -25.97 22.46
C ARG A 366 -21.58 -25.94 21.63
N ARG A 367 -21.32 -24.83 20.94
CA ARG A 367 -20.02 -24.54 20.31
C ARG A 367 -19.32 -23.41 21.06
N ALA A 368 -18.05 -23.59 21.42
CA ALA A 368 -17.26 -22.52 22.01
C ALA A 368 -16.60 -21.67 20.93
N SER A 369 -16.65 -20.35 21.09
CA SER A 369 -16.08 -19.38 20.14
C SER A 369 -14.60 -19.08 20.37
N GLY A 370 -13.95 -19.68 21.40
CA GLY A 370 -12.53 -19.54 21.72
C GLY A 370 -12.05 -20.64 22.67
N ASP A 371 -10.76 -21.00 22.60
CA ASP A 371 -10.05 -22.00 23.43
C ASP A 371 -10.66 -23.41 23.49
N GLY A 372 -11.61 -23.73 22.61
CA GLY A 372 -12.23 -25.06 22.52
C GLY A 372 -11.31 -26.15 21.96
N ASP A 373 -10.24 -25.77 21.26
CA ASP A 373 -9.25 -26.69 20.69
C ASP A 373 -8.09 -26.97 21.67
N SER A 374 -8.16 -26.44 22.90
CA SER A 374 -7.12 -26.66 23.91
C SER A 374 -7.23 -28.06 24.50
N TRP A 375 -6.32 -28.95 24.08
CA TRP A 375 -6.15 -30.28 24.65
C TRP A 375 -5.65 -30.27 26.11
N ALA A 376 -5.21 -29.12 26.62
CA ALA A 376 -4.70 -28.98 27.98
C ALA A 376 -5.81 -28.79 29.03
N LEU A 377 -7.05 -28.51 28.61
CA LEU A 377 -8.16 -28.21 29.51
C LEU A 377 -9.09 -29.43 29.65
N PRO A 378 -9.55 -29.77 30.87
CA PRO A 378 -10.42 -30.92 31.09
C PRO A 378 -11.82 -30.73 30.50
N ASN A 379 -12.25 -29.47 30.31
CA ASN A 379 -13.51 -29.10 29.69
C ASN A 379 -13.29 -27.87 28.81
N VAL A 380 -14.12 -27.73 27.78
CA VAL A 380 -14.15 -26.56 26.91
C VAL A 380 -14.49 -25.32 27.75
N PRO A 381 -13.67 -24.25 27.72
CA PRO A 381 -13.90 -23.04 28.49
C PRO A 381 -15.31 -22.44 28.33
N GLN A 382 -15.85 -21.98 29.45
CA GLN A 382 -17.09 -21.22 29.50
C GLN A 382 -16.76 -19.76 29.87
N PRO A 383 -16.84 -18.83 28.91
CA PRO A 383 -16.51 -17.42 29.18
C PRO A 383 -17.60 -16.66 29.97
N ILE A 384 -18.71 -17.32 30.36
CA ILE A 384 -19.89 -16.67 30.95
C ILE A 384 -20.36 -17.49 32.17
N ALA A 385 -20.86 -16.82 33.21
CA ALA A 385 -21.28 -17.43 34.48
C ALA A 385 -22.45 -18.43 34.38
N SER A 386 -23.30 -18.34 33.35
CA SER A 386 -24.41 -19.25 33.10
C SER A 386 -24.58 -19.54 31.60
N GLU A 387 -25.07 -20.74 31.28
CA GLU A 387 -25.34 -21.18 29.91
C GLU A 387 -26.82 -20.95 29.57
N GLY A 388 -27.09 -20.06 28.62
CA GLY A 388 -28.44 -19.73 28.17
C GLY A 388 -28.57 -19.74 26.64
N TYR A 389 -29.79 -19.99 26.16
CA TYR A 389 -30.14 -20.03 24.75
C TYR A 389 -31.48 -19.36 24.49
N VAL A 390 -31.66 -18.84 23.28
CA VAL A 390 -32.97 -18.50 22.72
C VAL A 390 -33.32 -19.54 21.66
N VAL A 391 -34.46 -20.20 21.87
CA VAL A 391 -35.05 -21.18 20.95
C VAL A 391 -36.29 -20.56 20.33
N SER A 392 -36.32 -20.51 19.00
CA SER A 392 -37.49 -20.05 18.25
C SER A 392 -38.05 -21.18 17.40
N VAL A 393 -39.35 -21.45 17.55
CA VAL A 393 -40.10 -22.33 16.64
C VAL A 393 -40.60 -21.48 15.49
N LEU A 394 -40.35 -21.93 14.26
CA LEU A 394 -40.60 -21.14 13.05
C LEU A 394 -41.72 -21.76 12.21
N THR A 395 -42.43 -20.92 11.47
CA THR A 395 -43.30 -21.35 10.37
C THR A 395 -42.49 -21.98 9.25
N ALA A 396 -43.18 -22.60 8.27
CA ALA A 396 -42.54 -23.07 7.03
C ALA A 396 -41.90 -21.93 6.22
N THR A 397 -42.31 -20.68 6.44
CA THR A 397 -41.76 -19.48 5.80
C THR A 397 -40.64 -18.82 6.62
N GLY A 398 -40.25 -19.38 7.77
CA GLY A 398 -39.17 -18.88 8.63
C GLY A 398 -39.60 -17.80 9.64
N THR A 399 -40.89 -17.50 9.76
CA THR A 399 -41.40 -16.52 10.74
C THR A 399 -41.48 -17.15 12.12
N PRO A 400 -40.99 -16.50 13.20
CA PRO A 400 -41.08 -17.07 14.54
C PRO A 400 -42.54 -17.15 15.03
N LEU A 401 -42.99 -18.35 15.38
CA LEU A 401 -44.25 -18.62 16.08
C LEU A 401 -44.08 -18.42 17.59
N ARG A 402 -42.94 -18.87 18.10
CA ARG A 402 -42.54 -18.70 19.51
C ARG A 402 -41.06 -18.38 19.61
N SER A 403 -40.69 -17.71 20.68
CA SER A 403 -39.29 -17.47 21.05
C SER A 403 -39.17 -17.56 22.56
N ILE A 404 -38.36 -18.51 23.05
CA ILE A 404 -38.25 -18.86 24.47
C ILE A 404 -36.79 -18.84 24.88
N GLU A 405 -36.51 -18.24 26.03
CA GLU A 405 -35.20 -18.36 26.69
C GLU A 405 -35.15 -19.62 27.55
N VAL A 406 -34.07 -20.38 27.41
CA VAL A 406 -33.86 -21.63 28.15
C VAL A 406 -32.47 -21.68 28.78
N GLN A 407 -32.39 -22.34 29.93
CA GLN A 407 -31.14 -22.58 30.65
C GLN A 407 -30.67 -23.99 30.31
N GLY A 408 -29.56 -24.10 29.57
CA GLY A 408 -29.01 -25.37 29.09
C GLY A 408 -29.46 -25.82 27.68
N PRO A 409 -28.81 -26.85 27.12
CA PRO A 409 -28.88 -27.18 25.69
C PRO A 409 -30.07 -28.09 25.31
N SER A 410 -31.24 -27.85 25.93
CA SER A 410 -32.45 -28.61 25.65
C SER A 410 -33.71 -27.81 25.92
N TYR A 411 -34.78 -28.08 25.17
CA TYR A 411 -36.09 -27.47 25.37
C TYR A 411 -37.19 -28.47 25.03
N LEU A 412 -38.19 -28.58 25.91
CA LEU A 412 -39.40 -29.33 25.63
C LEU A 412 -40.42 -28.37 24.99
N TYR A 413 -40.72 -28.57 23.72
CA TYR A 413 -41.84 -27.92 23.06
C TYR A 413 -43.12 -28.71 23.36
N PRO A 414 -44.03 -28.19 24.21
CA PRO A 414 -45.16 -28.97 24.72
C PRO A 414 -46.16 -29.32 23.62
N ALA A 415 -46.78 -30.50 23.71
CA ALA A 415 -47.78 -30.95 22.74
C ALA A 415 -48.97 -29.97 22.61
N SER A 416 -49.35 -29.29 23.70
CA SER A 416 -50.41 -28.27 23.67
C SER A 416 -50.01 -27.04 22.86
N GLU A 417 -48.75 -26.64 22.92
CA GLU A 417 -48.23 -25.50 22.15
C GLU A 417 -48.09 -25.85 20.67
N GLU A 418 -47.61 -27.07 20.37
CA GLU A 418 -47.57 -27.60 19.01
C GLU A 418 -48.94 -27.60 18.34
N LEU A 419 -49.96 -28.10 19.05
CA LEU A 419 -51.33 -28.11 18.53
C LEU A 419 -51.90 -26.69 18.38
N ALA A 420 -51.56 -25.77 19.28
CA ALA A 420 -52.02 -24.38 19.18
C ALA A 420 -51.38 -23.66 17.99
N ASP A 421 -50.11 -23.91 17.72
CA ASP A 421 -49.36 -23.19 16.68
C ASP A 421 -49.59 -23.78 15.28
N PHE A 422 -49.72 -25.11 15.17
CA PHE A 422 -49.81 -25.80 13.87
C PHE A 422 -51.16 -26.48 13.61
N GLY A 423 -52.04 -26.58 14.60
CA GLY A 423 -53.34 -27.27 14.50
C GLY A 423 -53.25 -28.81 14.39
N ALA A 424 -52.04 -29.37 14.27
CA ALA A 424 -51.79 -30.79 14.15
C ALA A 424 -50.36 -31.14 14.60
N VAL A 425 -50.15 -32.41 14.93
CA VAL A 425 -48.83 -32.94 15.27
C VAL A 425 -47.90 -32.89 14.05
N GLN A 426 -46.68 -32.39 14.26
CA GLN A 426 -45.67 -32.21 13.23
C GLN A 426 -44.72 -33.41 13.11
N THR A 427 -44.41 -33.80 11.88
CA THR A 427 -43.35 -34.79 11.58
C THR A 427 -42.02 -34.13 11.20
N GLN A 428 -42.04 -32.83 10.91
CA GLN A 428 -40.88 -31.98 10.72
C GLN A 428 -41.14 -30.62 11.34
N ILE A 429 -40.10 -29.99 11.90
CA ILE A 429 -40.20 -28.68 12.53
C ILE A 429 -39.02 -27.81 12.12
N SER A 430 -39.30 -26.53 11.84
CA SER A 430 -38.27 -25.51 11.61
C SER A 430 -37.97 -24.82 12.93
N VAL A 431 -36.69 -24.82 13.33
CA VAL A 431 -36.25 -24.27 14.62
C VAL A 431 -35.01 -23.44 14.41
N SER A 432 -34.96 -22.28 15.07
CA SER A 432 -33.75 -21.47 15.23
C SER A 432 -33.27 -21.54 16.68
N VAL A 433 -31.99 -21.80 16.89
CA VAL A 433 -31.35 -21.77 18.21
C VAL A 433 -30.13 -20.86 18.17
N CYS A 434 -29.99 -19.97 19.15
CA CYS A 434 -28.76 -19.20 19.36
C CYS A 434 -28.39 -19.16 20.83
N GLN A 435 -27.08 -19.17 21.12
CA GLN A 435 -26.57 -19.05 22.47
C GLN A 435 -26.62 -17.59 22.92
N LEU A 436 -26.96 -17.35 24.18
CA LEU A 436 -26.88 -16.03 24.83
C LEU A 436 -25.42 -15.74 25.22
N GLY A 437 -24.94 -14.58 24.77
CA GLY A 437 -23.63 -14.04 25.08
C GLY A 437 -23.65 -13.06 26.27
N PRO A 438 -22.52 -12.41 26.57
CA PRO A 438 -22.45 -11.37 27.59
C PRO A 438 -23.47 -10.25 27.34
N ALA A 439 -24.00 -9.68 28.42
CA ALA A 439 -25.05 -8.64 28.37
C ALA A 439 -26.32 -9.03 27.58
N GLY A 440 -26.61 -10.34 27.45
CA GLY A 440 -27.81 -10.84 26.77
C GLY A 440 -27.77 -10.77 25.25
N ARG A 441 -26.59 -10.51 24.66
CA ARG A 441 -26.45 -10.44 23.20
C ARG A 441 -26.67 -11.82 22.56
N LEU A 442 -27.52 -11.88 21.53
CA LEU A 442 -27.74 -13.11 20.78
C LEU A 442 -26.50 -13.45 19.95
N GLY A 443 -26.01 -14.69 20.08
CA GLY A 443 -24.97 -15.23 19.21
C GLY A 443 -25.47 -15.57 17.81
N TYR A 444 -24.62 -16.25 17.03
CA TYR A 444 -25.01 -16.73 15.71
C TYR A 444 -26.15 -17.76 15.82
N ARG A 445 -27.07 -17.74 14.85
CA ARG A 445 -28.22 -18.64 14.81
C ARG A 445 -27.89 -19.92 14.07
N LEU A 446 -28.28 -21.05 14.64
CA LEU A 446 -28.48 -22.29 13.94
C LEU A 446 -29.96 -22.35 13.55
N GLU A 447 -30.27 -22.29 12.25
CA GLU A 447 -31.63 -22.45 11.75
C GLU A 447 -31.71 -23.69 10.86
N GLU A 448 -32.53 -24.66 11.25
CA GLU A 448 -32.67 -25.92 10.53
C GLU A 448 -34.13 -26.39 10.52
N ARG A 449 -34.52 -27.04 9.42
CA ARG A 449 -35.75 -27.83 9.34
C ARG A 449 -35.39 -29.29 9.55
N ILE A 450 -35.82 -29.85 10.67
CA ILE A 450 -35.43 -31.19 11.12
C ILE A 450 -36.63 -32.12 11.22
N SER A 451 -36.40 -33.42 11.01
CA SER A 451 -37.43 -34.44 11.19
C SER A 451 -37.60 -34.79 12.67
N VAL A 452 -38.85 -34.96 13.10
CA VAL A 452 -39.19 -35.36 14.47
C VAL A 452 -39.09 -36.88 14.58
N GLN A 453 -38.04 -37.36 15.24
CA GLN A 453 -37.80 -38.78 15.42
C GLN A 453 -38.83 -39.36 16.40
N HIS A 454 -39.46 -40.47 16.01
CA HIS A 454 -40.33 -41.23 16.89
C HIS A 454 -39.51 -42.37 17.50
N ASN A 455 -39.76 -42.68 18.78
CA ASN A 455 -39.31 -43.98 19.27
C ASN A 455 -40.09 -45.05 18.54
N SER A 456 -39.37 -45.87 17.78
CA SER A 456 -39.79 -47.23 17.43
C SER A 456 -40.01 -48.05 18.69
#